data_AF-A0A6B8KFV9-F1
#
_entry.id   AF-A0A6B8KFV9-F1
#
_cell.length_a   1.000
_cell.length_b   1.000
_cell.length_c   1.000
_cell.angle_alpha   90.00
_cell.angle_beta   90.00
_cell.angle_gamma   90.00
#
_symmetry.space_group_name_H-M   'P 1'
#
loop_
_entity.id
_entity.type
_entity.pdbx_description
1 polymer ?
#
loop_
_entity_poly.entity_id
_entity_poly.type
_entity_poly.pdbx_seq_one_letter_code
_entity_poly.pdbx_strand_id
1 'polypeptide(L)' 'MRKHVLAFALAACVAAPALAFAQVVVEPPRRDRTDPEEGAYGSARCEELRKACMHKHELGEEGEGNCRWYRENCQ' A
#
# COMPACT_ATOMS: atom_id res chain seq x y z
N MET A 1 11.84 -53.14 29.15
CA MET A 1 12.64 -52.12 28.43
C MET A 1 12.34 -52.08 26.93
N ARG A 2 12.67 -53.10 26.13
CA ARG A 2 12.47 -53.06 24.65
C ARG A 2 11.01 -52.87 24.19
N LYS A 3 10.05 -53.45 24.92
CA LYS A 3 8.61 -53.30 24.64
C LYS A 3 8.10 -51.87 24.82
N HIS A 4 8.70 -51.12 25.75
CA HIS A 4 8.34 -49.71 25.98
C HIS A 4 8.95 -48.81 24.90
N VAL A 5 10.17 -49.11 24.43
CA VAL A 5 10.81 -48.40 23.31
C VAL A 5 9.96 -48.50 22.03
N LEU A 6 9.42 -49.70 21.75
CA LEU A 6 8.53 -49.92 20.61
C LEU A 6 7.21 -49.14 20.73
N ALA A 7 6.65 -49.06 21.93
CA ALA A 7 5.41 -48.31 22.17
C ALA A 7 5.60 -46.79 22.03
N PHE A 8 6.72 -46.24 22.53
CA PHE A 8 7.05 -44.82 22.36
C PHE A 8 7.33 -44.45 20.89
N ALA A 9 8.00 -45.32 20.14
CA ALA A 9 8.27 -45.09 18.72
C ALA A 9 6.97 -45.09 17.88
N LEU A 10 6.02 -45.98 18.18
CA LEU A 10 4.74 -46.03 17.48
C LEU A 10 3.89 -44.79 17.74
N ALA A 11 3.86 -44.31 18.99
CA ALA A 11 3.13 -43.09 19.37
C ALA A 11 3.70 -41.84 18.66
N ALA A 12 5.02 -41.76 18.47
CA ALA A 12 5.65 -40.68 17.72
C ALA A 12 5.28 -40.69 16.23
N CYS A 13 5.16 -41.87 15.60
CA CYS A 13 4.77 -41.99 14.19
C CYS A 13 3.31 -41.58 13.93
N VAL A 14 2.41 -41.84 14.88
CA VAL A 14 0.96 -41.52 14.72
C VAL A 14 0.67 -40.02 14.90
N ALA A 15 1.47 -39.30 15.69
CA ALA A 15 1.31 -37.86 15.93
C ALA A 15 2.03 -36.95 14.92
N ALA A 16 2.89 -37.50 14.06
CA ALA A 16 3.72 -36.74 13.14
C ALA A 16 3.03 -36.06 11.93
N PRO A 17 1.89 -36.55 11.36
CA PRO A 17 1.38 -35.94 10.13
C PRO A 17 0.78 -34.54 10.32
N ALA A 18 0.48 -34.11 11.55
CA ALA A 18 -0.08 -32.78 11.82
C ALA A 18 0.93 -31.62 11.68
N LEU A 19 2.24 -31.89 11.74
CA LEU A 19 3.28 -30.86 11.69
C LEU A 19 3.75 -30.51 10.28
N ALA A 20 3.41 -31.32 9.27
CA ALA A 20 3.85 -31.12 7.88
C ALA A 20 3.01 -30.10 7.09
N PHE A 21 1.81 -29.73 7.56
CA PHE A 21 0.88 -28.86 6.82
C PHE A 21 0.94 -27.38 7.24
N ALA A 22 1.77 -27.00 8.21
CA ALA A 22 1.71 -25.68 8.83
C ALA A 22 2.64 -24.62 8.20
N GLN A 23 3.26 -24.88 7.04
CA GLN A 23 4.23 -23.94 6.45
C GLN A 23 3.96 -23.66 4.97
N VAL A 24 2.70 -23.54 4.55
CA VAL A 24 2.39 -22.64 3.41
C VAL A 24 2.54 -21.22 3.95
N VAL A 25 3.79 -20.77 4.02
CA VAL A 25 4.11 -19.36 4.17
C VAL A 25 3.76 -18.75 2.82
N VAL A 26 2.58 -18.17 2.71
CA VAL A 26 2.28 -17.25 1.62
C VAL A 26 3.20 -16.06 1.85
N GLU A 27 4.34 -16.03 1.15
CA GLU A 27 5.19 -14.86 1.09
C GLU A 27 4.31 -13.71 0.54
N PRO A 28 3.97 -12.69 1.34
CA PRO A 28 3.23 -11.56 0.82
C PRO A 28 4.08 -10.91 -0.27
N PRO A 29 3.48 -10.41 -1.36
CA PRO A 29 4.26 -9.73 -2.38
C PRO A 29 5.07 -8.62 -1.73
N ARG A 30 6.39 -8.60 -1.95
CA ARG A 30 7.20 -7.43 -1.61
C ARG A 30 6.58 -6.26 -2.36
N ARG A 31 6.07 -5.27 -1.60
CA ARG A 31 5.75 -3.96 -2.16
C ARG A 31 7.05 -3.36 -2.64
N ASP A 32 7.34 -3.56 -3.92
CA ASP A 32 8.24 -2.68 -4.63
C ASP A 32 7.59 -1.30 -4.57
N ARG A 33 8.27 -0.32 -3.98
CA ARG A 33 7.81 1.08 -3.96
C ARG A 33 7.97 1.64 -5.36
N THR A 34 7.14 1.18 -6.26
CA THR A 34 6.83 1.89 -7.48
C THR A 34 5.33 2.16 -7.44
N ASP A 35 4.94 3.04 -6.52
CA ASP A 35 3.67 3.75 -6.58
C ASP A 35 3.94 5.06 -7.35
N PRO A 36 3.78 5.14 -8.69
CA PRO A 36 3.94 6.39 -9.40
C PRO A 36 2.62 7.16 -9.41
N GLU A 37 1.98 7.42 -8.26
CA GLU A 37 0.70 8.13 -8.30
C GLU A 37 0.45 9.17 -7.20
N GLU A 38 1.12 9.10 -6.05
CA GLU A 38 0.92 10.13 -5.01
C GLU A 38 1.51 11.51 -5.40
N GLY A 39 2.49 11.55 -6.31
CA GLY A 39 3.03 12.81 -6.85
C GLY A 39 2.29 13.35 -8.07
N ALA A 40 1.63 12.48 -8.83
CA ALA A 40 0.95 12.85 -10.08
C ALA A 40 -0.38 13.57 -9.82
N TYR A 41 -1.14 13.12 -8.81
CA TYR A 41 -2.40 13.78 -8.45
C TYR A 41 -2.17 15.19 -7.90
N GLY A 42 -1.12 15.38 -7.09
CA GLY A 42 -0.73 16.70 -6.58
C GLY A 42 -0.26 17.64 -7.70
N SER A 43 0.59 17.15 -8.61
CA SER A 43 1.09 17.97 -9.73
C SER A 43 0.00 18.33 -10.74
N ALA A 44 -0.91 17.39 -11.06
CA ALA A 44 -2.06 17.64 -11.92
C ALA A 44 -2.99 18.69 -11.31
N ARG A 45 -3.27 18.60 -10.01
CA ARG A 45 -4.09 19.57 -9.28
C ARG A 45 -3.44 20.95 -9.24
N CYS A 46 -2.13 21.02 -9.05
CA CYS A 46 -1.38 22.27 -9.11
C CYS A 46 -1.41 22.89 -10.52
N GLU A 47 -1.37 22.07 -11.57
CA GLU A 47 -1.49 22.55 -12.95
C GLU A 47 -2.88 23.12 -13.23
N GLU A 48 -3.94 22.49 -12.75
CA GLU A 48 -5.32 22.99 -12.87
C GLU A 48 -5.49 24.34 -12.17
N LEU A 49 -4.98 24.49 -10.95
CA LEU A 49 -5.06 25.76 -10.22
C LEU A 49 -4.28 26.88 -10.90
N ARG A 50 -3.12 26.55 -11.48
CA ARG A 50 -2.35 27.51 -12.26
C ARG A 50 -3.16 28.00 -13.44
N LYS A 51 -3.85 27.11 -14.16
CA LYS A 51 -4.72 27.49 -15.29
C LYS A 51 -5.89 28.34 -14.82
N ALA A 52 -6.60 27.93 -13.76
CA ALA A 52 -7.70 28.69 -13.20
C ALA A 52 -7.28 30.11 -12.77
N CYS A 53 -6.10 30.24 -12.17
CA CYS A 53 -5.54 31.54 -11.82
C CYS A 53 -5.23 32.41 -13.06
N MET A 54 -4.62 31.83 -14.10
CA MET A 54 -4.30 32.55 -15.35
C MET A 54 -5.55 33.01 -16.11
N HIS A 55 -6.62 32.21 -16.08
CA HIS A 55 -7.88 32.43 -16.80
C HIS A 55 -9.00 32.98 -15.91
N LYS A 56 -8.65 33.52 -14.74
CA LYS A 56 -9.59 33.96 -13.70
C LYS A 56 -10.70 34.90 -14.22
N HIS A 57 -10.33 35.84 -15.10
CA HIS A 57 -11.27 36.79 -15.68
C HIS A 57 -12.25 36.14 -16.67
N GLU A 58 -11.79 35.13 -17.41
CA GLU A 58 -12.61 34.37 -18.37
C GLU A 58 -13.59 33.45 -17.63
N LEU A 59 -13.20 32.97 -16.45
CA LEU A 59 -14.03 32.17 -15.55
C LEU A 59 -15.00 33.00 -14.70
N GLY A 60 -14.93 34.34 -14.76
CA GLY A 60 -15.78 35.24 -13.98
C GLY A 60 -15.51 35.21 -12.47
N GLU A 61 -14.31 34.80 -12.05
CA GLU A 61 -13.94 34.72 -10.64
C GLU A 61 -13.56 36.11 -10.07
N GLU A 62 -14.08 36.45 -8.89
CA GLU A 62 -13.74 37.67 -8.14
C GLU A 62 -12.74 37.39 -7.00
N GLY A 63 -11.98 38.41 -6.56
CA GLY A 63 -11.04 38.26 -5.44
C GLY A 63 -9.76 37.49 -5.79
N GLU A 64 -9.16 36.75 -4.85
CA GLU A 64 -7.93 35.95 -5.10
C GLU A 64 -8.18 34.47 -5.42
N GLY A 65 -9.35 33.91 -5.07
CA GLY A 65 -9.83 32.57 -5.47
C GLY A 65 -8.76 31.48 -5.60
N ASN A 66 -8.71 30.86 -6.78
CA ASN A 66 -7.78 29.78 -7.12
C ASN A 66 -6.29 30.21 -7.09
N CYS A 67 -5.99 31.49 -7.32
CA CYS A 67 -4.63 32.01 -7.22
C CYS A 67 -4.06 31.96 -5.79
N ARG A 68 -4.90 32.17 -4.77
CA ARG A 68 -4.47 32.02 -3.37
C ARG A 68 -4.19 30.56 -3.05
N TRP A 69 -5.12 29.67 -3.40
CA TRP A 69 -4.99 28.25 -3.10
C TRP A 69 -3.78 27.61 -3.80
N TYR A 70 -3.47 28.03 -5.03
CA TYR A 70 -2.23 27.68 -5.73
C TYR A 70 -0.97 28.09 -4.94
N ARG A 71 -0.90 29.34 -4.46
CA ARG A 71 0.26 29.81 -3.68
C ARG A 71 0.45 29.07 -2.37
N GLU A 72 -0.63 28.68 -1.71
CA GLU A 72 -0.58 28.00 -0.41
C GLU A 72 -0.20 26.52 -0.50
N ASN A 73 -0.50 25.85 -1.62
CA ASN A 73 -0.42 24.38 -1.72
C ASN A 73 0.55 23.87 -2.80
N CYS A 74 1.01 24.72 -3.72
CA CYS A 74 1.76 24.31 -4.92
C CYS A 74 3.06 25.09 -5.20
N GLN A 75 3.33 26.17 -4.47
CA GLN A 75 4.62 26.89 -4.56
C GLN A 75 5.70 26.24 -3.69
#